data_AF-A0A6I9NJV4-F1
#
_entry.id   AF-A0A6I9NJV4-F1
#
_cell.length_a   1.000
_cell.length_b   1.000
_cell.length_c   1.000
_cell.angle_alpha   90.00
_cell.angle_beta   90.00
_cell.angle_gamma   90.00
#
_symmetry.space_group_name_H-M   'P 1'
#
loop_
_entity.id
_entity.type
_entity.pdbx_description
1 polymer ?
#
loop_
_entity_poly.entity_id
_entity_poly.type
_entity_poly.pdbx_seq_one_letter_code
_entity_poly.pdbx_strand_id
1 'polypeptide(L)'
;MMKNGHHAAEEQREEDSVCGTPGGSACSPEKRKRVVRLWCDGCYDMVHYGHSNQLRQAKAMGDYLIVGVHTDGTHMHDNPDYQQHTDNFGKGPKGHSPWTGVSQFLQTSQKIIQFASGKEPQPEDTIIYVAGAFDLFHIGHVDFLEMVYKQAERPYVIVGLHFDQEVNRYKGKNYPIMNIHERTLSVLACRYVSEVVIGAPYAVGKDLLDHFRVDLVCHGKTEVFPDKDTSDPYAEPKKRGVFKAVDSANNLTTDDIVQRIIANRLQFEARNQKKEAKEMAVIEAMKRTEQDQSEGAAQPAH
;
A
#
# COMPACT_ATOMS: atom_id res chain seq x y z
N MET A 1 -67.08 -25.10 20.28
CA MET A 1 -68.30 -25.79 19.83
C MET A 1 -68.85 -25.04 18.63
N MET A 2 -68.95 -25.73 17.48
CA MET A 2 -70.00 -25.65 16.42
C MET A 2 -70.51 -24.26 15.98
N LYS A 3 -70.70 -23.88 14.70
CA LYS A 3 -70.73 -24.48 13.36
C LYS A 3 -70.83 -23.28 12.36
N ASN A 4 -70.12 -23.29 11.21
CA ASN A 4 -70.61 -23.50 9.81
C ASN A 4 -71.84 -22.67 9.39
N GLY A 5 -72.00 -22.11 8.18
CA GLY A 5 -71.34 -22.23 6.86
C GLY A 5 -72.02 -21.22 5.89
N HIS A 6 -71.49 -20.91 4.71
CA HIS A 6 -71.75 -21.53 3.38
C HIS A 6 -70.70 -20.95 2.40
N HIS A 7 -69.85 -21.69 1.67
CA HIS A 7 -70.00 -22.63 0.54
C HIS A 7 -70.59 -22.07 -0.77
N ALA A 8 -69.75 -22.03 -1.83
CA ALA A 8 -69.93 -22.78 -3.08
C ALA A 8 -68.60 -22.89 -3.86
N ALA A 9 -68.18 -24.12 -4.16
CA ALA A 9 -67.07 -24.48 -5.05
C ALA A 9 -67.44 -25.78 -5.78
N GLU A 10 -67.39 -25.74 -7.11
CA GLU A 10 -67.42 -26.83 -8.11
C GLU A 10 -66.04 -27.55 -8.17
N GLU A 11 -65.80 -28.78 -8.65
CA GLU A 11 -66.54 -29.99 -9.05
C GLU A 11 -65.51 -31.16 -9.01
N GLN A 12 -65.99 -32.42 -9.10
CA GLN A 12 -65.31 -33.72 -8.84
C GLN A 12 -64.50 -34.27 -10.06
N ARG A 13 -63.30 -34.90 -9.91
CA ARG A 13 -62.94 -36.36 -9.83
C ARG A 13 -63.72 -37.29 -10.80
N GLU A 14 -63.20 -38.34 -11.45
CA GLU A 14 -61.98 -39.20 -11.39
C GLU A 14 -62.00 -40.12 -12.64
N GLU A 15 -60.85 -40.60 -13.15
CA GLU A 15 -60.73 -41.93 -13.82
C GLU A 15 -59.24 -42.35 -13.97
N ASP A 16 -58.91 -43.56 -13.50
CA ASP A 16 -57.59 -44.21 -13.48
C ASP A 16 -57.33 -45.04 -14.77
N SER A 17 -56.11 -45.01 -15.33
CA SER A 17 -55.38 -46.25 -15.74
C SER A 17 -53.93 -46.01 -16.26
N VAL A 18 -53.03 -46.74 -15.59
CA VAL A 18 -51.61 -47.09 -15.77
C VAL A 18 -51.00 -47.12 -17.19
N CYS A 19 -49.84 -46.45 -17.39
CA CYS A 19 -48.53 -47.02 -17.84
C CYS A 19 -47.66 -45.99 -18.61
N GLY A 20 -46.47 -45.63 -18.09
CA GLY A 20 -45.38 -45.03 -18.86
C GLY A 20 -44.58 -43.90 -18.16
N THR A 21 -43.53 -44.23 -17.41
CA THR A 21 -42.46 -43.30 -16.97
C THR A 21 -41.31 -43.23 -17.99
N PRO A 22 -40.35 -42.28 -17.91
CA PRO A 22 -40.43 -40.87 -17.51
C PRO A 22 -39.69 -39.96 -18.53
N GLY A 23 -40.35 -38.95 -19.07
CA GLY A 23 -39.68 -37.86 -19.79
C GLY A 23 -39.17 -36.81 -18.81
N GLY A 24 -38.03 -37.08 -18.17
CA GLY A 24 -37.40 -36.17 -17.23
C GLY A 24 -37.20 -34.78 -17.85
N SER A 25 -37.81 -33.77 -17.23
CA SER A 25 -37.49 -32.37 -17.46
C SER A 25 -36.01 -32.18 -17.12
N ALA A 26 -35.17 -32.14 -18.15
CA ALA A 26 -33.77 -31.82 -18.00
C ALA A 26 -33.68 -30.34 -17.61
N CYS A 27 -33.56 -30.11 -16.30
CA CYS A 27 -33.08 -28.85 -15.76
C CYS A 27 -31.78 -28.51 -16.51
N SER A 28 -31.77 -27.38 -17.22
CA SER A 28 -30.59 -26.91 -17.95
C SER A 28 -29.42 -26.75 -16.98
N PRO A 29 -28.18 -27.12 -17.37
CA PRO A 29 -27.03 -26.89 -16.52
C PRO A 29 -26.88 -25.38 -16.31
N GLU A 30 -26.86 -24.94 -15.05
CA GLU A 30 -26.54 -23.55 -14.69
C GLU A 30 -25.30 -23.12 -15.47
N LYS A 31 -25.45 -22.13 -16.36
CA LYS A 31 -24.34 -21.54 -17.11
C LYS A 31 -23.34 -20.98 -16.09
N ARG A 32 -22.28 -21.74 -15.78
CA ARG A 32 -21.19 -21.33 -14.89
C ARG A 32 -20.70 -19.95 -15.36
N LYS A 33 -20.87 -18.93 -14.51
CA LYS A 33 -20.45 -17.55 -14.80
C LYS A 33 -18.97 -17.58 -15.20
N ARG A 34 -18.65 -17.07 -16.39
CA ARG A 34 -17.27 -17.07 -16.91
C ARG A 34 -16.42 -16.16 -16.04
N VAL A 35 -15.44 -16.72 -15.33
CA VAL A 35 -14.49 -15.97 -14.50
C VAL A 35 -13.57 -15.15 -15.40
N VAL A 36 -13.59 -13.83 -15.26
CA VAL A 36 -12.71 -12.90 -15.97
C VAL A 36 -11.39 -12.77 -15.21
N ARG A 37 -10.28 -13.16 -15.84
CA ARG A 37 -8.94 -13.09 -15.27
C ARG A 37 -8.17 -11.95 -15.92
N LEU A 38 -7.50 -11.14 -15.11
CA LEU A 38 -6.74 -9.98 -15.54
C LEU A 38 -5.27 -10.14 -15.19
N TRP A 39 -4.43 -9.45 -15.95
CA TRP A 39 -2.98 -9.44 -15.79
C TRP A 39 -2.49 -7.99 -15.69
N CYS A 40 -1.61 -7.72 -14.74
CA CYS A 40 -0.77 -6.52 -14.70
C CYS A 40 0.68 -6.95 -14.54
N ASP A 41 1.62 -6.15 -15.01
CA ASP A 41 3.04 -6.34 -14.70
C ASP A 41 3.77 -5.01 -14.53
N GLY A 42 4.92 -5.08 -13.86
CA GLY A 42 5.79 -3.93 -13.63
C GLY A 42 6.91 -4.26 -12.65
N CYS A 43 7.76 -3.27 -12.40
CA CYS A 43 8.87 -3.40 -11.44
C CYS A 43 8.36 -3.43 -10.00
N TYR A 44 7.33 -2.63 -9.70
CA TYR A 44 6.81 -2.40 -8.35
C TYR A 44 7.90 -2.05 -7.32
N ASP A 45 8.93 -1.31 -7.75
CA ASP A 45 9.96 -0.77 -6.86
C ASP A 45 9.39 0.41 -6.06
N MET A 46 9.63 0.42 -4.76
CA MET A 46 9.07 1.41 -3.82
C MET A 46 7.54 1.57 -3.93
N VAL A 47 6.80 0.48 -3.70
CA VAL A 47 5.33 0.46 -3.75
C VAL A 47 4.73 1.59 -2.90
N HIS A 48 3.75 2.29 -3.46
CA HIS A 48 3.01 3.38 -2.83
C HIS A 48 1.52 3.29 -3.22
N TYR A 49 0.66 4.15 -2.67
CA TYR A 49 -0.79 4.09 -2.91
C TYR A 49 -1.18 4.19 -4.39
N GLY A 50 -0.34 4.76 -5.26
CA GLY A 50 -0.57 4.86 -6.70
C GLY A 50 -0.60 3.50 -7.38
N HIS A 51 0.42 2.67 -7.13
CA HIS A 51 0.46 1.27 -7.55
C HIS A 51 -0.75 0.49 -7.00
N SER A 52 -1.08 0.71 -5.72
CA SER A 52 -2.24 0.07 -5.08
C SER A 52 -3.56 0.47 -5.76
N ASN A 53 -3.73 1.74 -6.12
CA ASN A 53 -4.91 2.23 -6.83
C ASN A 53 -5.01 1.67 -8.26
N GLN A 54 -3.88 1.54 -8.96
CA GLN A 54 -3.82 0.91 -10.28
C GLN A 54 -4.28 -0.55 -10.21
N LEU A 55 -3.75 -1.32 -9.26
CA LEU A 55 -4.12 -2.73 -9.05
C LEU A 55 -5.59 -2.86 -8.62
N ARG A 56 -6.10 -1.96 -7.78
CA ARG A 56 -7.52 -1.92 -7.39
C ARG A 56 -8.41 -1.69 -8.61
N GLN A 57 -8.07 -0.73 -9.47
CA GLN A 57 -8.83 -0.45 -10.69
C GLN A 57 -8.78 -1.63 -11.67
N ALA A 58 -7.61 -2.23 -11.86
CA ALA A 58 -7.49 -3.44 -12.66
C ALA A 58 -8.38 -4.54 -12.09
N LYS A 59 -8.26 -4.84 -10.79
CA LYS A 59 -9.10 -5.85 -10.11
C LYS A 59 -10.60 -5.57 -10.26
N ALA A 60 -11.04 -4.32 -10.30
CA ALA A 60 -12.46 -3.97 -10.47
C ALA A 60 -13.02 -4.32 -11.86
N MET A 61 -12.17 -4.54 -12.87
CA MET A 61 -12.58 -4.90 -14.23
C MET A 61 -12.81 -6.41 -14.40
N GLY A 62 -12.56 -7.24 -13.39
CA GLY A 62 -12.63 -8.69 -13.49
C GLY A 62 -12.76 -9.41 -12.15
N ASP A 63 -12.79 -10.74 -12.18
CA ASP A 63 -13.00 -11.57 -10.99
C ASP A 63 -11.69 -11.99 -10.34
N TYR A 64 -10.57 -12.00 -11.08
CA TYR A 64 -9.27 -12.44 -10.60
C TYR A 64 -8.14 -11.60 -11.21
N LEU A 65 -7.17 -11.16 -10.41
CA LEU A 65 -6.03 -10.38 -10.88
C LEU A 65 -4.73 -11.16 -10.60
N ILE A 66 -3.89 -11.27 -11.62
CA ILE A 66 -2.53 -11.81 -11.54
C ILE A 66 -1.57 -10.64 -11.79
N VAL A 67 -0.50 -10.56 -11.01
CA VAL A 67 0.51 -9.51 -11.12
C VAL A 67 1.87 -10.15 -11.38
N GLY A 68 2.47 -9.85 -12.53
CA GLY A 68 3.85 -10.22 -12.85
C GLY A 68 4.83 -9.18 -12.33
N VAL A 69 5.90 -9.60 -11.66
CA VAL A 69 6.96 -8.71 -11.16
C VAL A 69 8.23 -9.00 -11.95
N HIS A 70 8.84 -7.95 -12.50
CA HIS A 70 10.06 -8.08 -13.31
C HIS A 70 11.27 -8.40 -12.42
N THR A 71 12.26 -9.11 -12.97
CA THR A 71 13.51 -9.42 -12.26
C THR A 71 14.53 -8.29 -12.43
N ASP A 72 15.41 -8.08 -11.46
CA ASP A 72 16.42 -7.01 -11.49
C ASP A 72 17.31 -7.01 -12.76
N GLY A 73 17.51 -8.16 -13.40
CA GLY A 73 18.31 -8.31 -14.62
C GLY A 73 17.69 -7.73 -15.89
N THR A 74 16.37 -7.45 -15.92
CA THR A 74 15.68 -6.95 -17.13
C THR A 74 15.65 -5.43 -17.25
N HIS A 75 16.18 -4.68 -16.27
CA HIS A 75 16.22 -3.20 -16.30
C HIS A 75 17.42 -2.61 -17.07
N MET A 76 18.11 -3.42 -17.88
CA MET A 76 19.22 -3.00 -18.74
C MET A 76 18.78 -2.81 -20.21
N HIS A 77 17.63 -2.18 -20.45
CA HIS A 77 17.24 -1.77 -21.79
C HIS A 77 16.83 -0.30 -21.83
N ASP A 78 17.82 0.53 -22.19
CA ASP A 78 17.74 1.63 -23.16
C ASP A 78 16.34 2.18 -23.47
N ASN A 79 15.66 2.78 -22.50
CA ASN A 79 14.54 3.67 -22.78
C ASN A 79 14.92 5.11 -22.40
N PRO A 80 15.20 6.00 -23.38
CA PRO A 80 15.56 7.39 -23.10
C PRO A 80 14.47 8.16 -22.34
N ASP A 81 13.22 7.69 -22.36
CA ASP A 81 12.11 8.28 -21.59
C ASP A 81 12.22 8.04 -20.07
N TYR A 82 12.87 6.96 -19.64
CA TYR A 82 13.04 6.64 -18.21
C TYR A 82 14.00 7.62 -17.51
N GLN A 83 15.01 8.12 -18.24
CA GLN A 83 15.96 9.11 -17.74
C GLN A 83 15.32 10.50 -17.59
N GLN A 84 14.43 10.91 -18.49
CA GLN A 84 13.75 12.20 -18.37
C GLN A 84 12.80 12.28 -17.16
N HIS A 85 12.23 11.15 -16.73
CA HIS A 85 11.24 11.15 -15.66
C HIS A 85 11.86 11.20 -14.24
N THR A 86 13.12 10.78 -14.09
CA THR A 86 13.85 10.81 -12.81
C THR A 86 14.44 12.18 -12.46
N ASP A 87 14.61 13.06 -13.45
CA ASP A 87 15.27 14.36 -13.28
C ASP A 87 14.35 15.44 -12.67
N ASN A 88 13.04 15.17 -12.60
CA ASN A 88 12.04 16.13 -12.10
C ASN A 88 11.67 15.98 -10.62
N PHE A 89 12.14 14.94 -9.93
CA PHE A 89 11.93 14.79 -8.49
C PHE A 89 12.90 15.69 -7.71
N GLY A 90 12.53 16.95 -7.48
CA GLY A 90 13.18 17.78 -6.46
C GLY A 90 13.40 19.26 -6.75
N LYS A 91 12.89 19.83 -7.85
CA LYS A 91 13.02 21.28 -8.11
C LYS A 91 11.67 22.00 -7.99
N GLY A 92 11.18 22.12 -6.75
CA GLY A 92 10.15 23.11 -6.40
C GLY A 92 10.78 24.51 -6.24
N PRO A 93 10.26 25.60 -6.87
CA PRO A 93 11.02 26.86 -6.93
C PRO A 93 11.04 27.70 -5.66
N LYS A 94 10.15 27.52 -4.67
CA LYS A 94 10.05 28.42 -3.50
C LYS A 94 9.47 27.69 -2.28
N GLY A 95 10.32 27.16 -1.40
CA GLY A 95 9.92 26.60 -0.11
C GLY A 95 9.74 27.69 0.95
N HIS A 96 8.51 28.14 1.18
CA HIS A 96 8.16 28.94 2.36
C HIS A 96 7.69 28.01 3.48
N SER A 97 8.33 28.11 4.66
CA SER A 97 8.13 27.34 5.89
C SER A 97 8.56 25.85 5.85
N PRO A 98 9.27 25.34 6.89
CA PRO A 98 9.73 23.95 6.96
C PRO A 98 8.60 22.92 7.09
N TRP A 99 7.34 23.35 7.30
CA TRP A 99 6.16 22.49 7.46
C TRP A 99 5.14 22.63 6.33
N THR A 100 5.52 23.08 5.13
CA THR A 100 4.61 22.99 3.99
C THR A 100 4.75 21.60 3.36
N GLY A 101 3.84 20.69 3.72
CA GLY A 101 3.75 19.35 3.13
C GLY A 101 3.91 19.45 1.61
N VAL A 102 4.99 18.86 1.08
CA VAL A 102 5.37 18.98 -0.33
C VAL A 102 4.42 18.20 -1.25
N SER A 103 3.55 17.37 -0.67
CA SER A 103 2.56 16.61 -1.40
C SER A 103 1.40 17.49 -1.87
N GLN A 104 1.16 17.46 -3.18
CA GLN A 104 -0.02 18.05 -3.83
C GLN A 104 -1.23 17.09 -3.84
N PHE A 105 -1.21 16.05 -3.01
CA PHE A 105 -2.25 15.04 -2.98
C PHE A 105 -3.58 15.60 -2.46
N LEU A 106 -4.60 15.57 -3.31
CA LEU A 106 -5.97 15.96 -2.95
C LEU A 106 -6.76 14.76 -2.44
N GLN A 107 -6.94 14.66 -1.13
CA GLN A 107 -7.74 13.61 -0.52
C GLN A 107 -9.24 13.86 -0.71
N THR A 108 -10.01 12.79 -0.94
CA THR A 108 -11.48 12.85 -1.00
C THR A 108 -12.10 11.68 -0.25
N SER A 109 -13.32 11.85 0.26
CA SER A 109 -14.09 10.75 0.88
C SER A 109 -14.22 9.55 -0.07
N GLN A 110 -14.42 9.81 -1.36
CA GLN A 110 -14.51 8.77 -2.38
C GLN A 110 -13.24 7.91 -2.47
N LYS A 111 -12.05 8.51 -2.36
CA LYS A 111 -10.79 7.76 -2.36
C LYS A 111 -10.66 6.88 -1.12
N ILE A 112 -11.10 7.36 0.05
CA ILE A 112 -11.10 6.56 1.28
C ILE A 112 -12.04 5.37 1.13
N ILE A 113 -13.28 5.59 0.69
CA ILE A 113 -14.28 4.54 0.49
C ILE A 113 -13.78 3.47 -0.50
N GLN A 114 -13.08 3.88 -1.56
CA GLN A 114 -12.52 2.94 -2.55
C GLN A 114 -11.45 2.00 -1.97
N PHE A 115 -10.76 2.41 -0.91
CA PHE A 115 -9.69 1.63 -0.28
C PHE A 115 -10.14 0.92 1.00
N ALA A 116 -11.14 1.47 1.70
CA ALA A 116 -11.66 0.90 2.92
C ALA A 116 -12.43 -0.40 2.65
N SER A 117 -12.30 -1.37 3.56
CA SER A 117 -13.09 -2.61 3.52
C SER A 117 -14.58 -2.34 3.77
N GLY A 118 -14.88 -1.30 4.56
CA GLY A 118 -16.24 -0.90 4.94
C GLY A 118 -16.95 -1.90 5.85
N LYS A 119 -16.23 -2.83 6.48
CA LYS A 119 -16.79 -3.85 7.37
C LYS A 119 -16.63 -3.43 8.82
N GLU A 120 -17.71 -3.44 9.58
CA GLU A 120 -17.68 -3.27 11.03
C GLU A 120 -17.29 -4.57 11.76
N PRO A 121 -16.70 -4.49 12.97
CA PRO A 121 -16.33 -5.67 13.74
C PRO A 121 -17.58 -6.47 14.15
N GLN A 122 -17.51 -7.79 13.98
CA GLN A 122 -18.56 -8.71 14.41
C GLN A 122 -18.36 -9.13 15.88
N PRO A 123 -19.39 -9.62 16.60
CA PRO A 123 -19.29 -9.99 18.01
C PRO A 123 -18.21 -11.04 18.34
N GLU A 124 -17.84 -11.88 17.37
CA GLU A 124 -16.83 -12.94 17.52
C GLU A 124 -15.42 -12.51 17.05
N ASP A 125 -15.28 -11.27 16.55
CA ASP A 125 -14.00 -10.77 16.07
C ASP A 125 -13.17 -10.24 17.24
N THR A 126 -11.86 -10.49 17.22
CA THR A 126 -10.91 -9.92 18.18
C THR A 126 -10.39 -8.59 17.65
N ILE A 127 -10.67 -7.50 18.36
CA ILE A 127 -10.29 -6.15 17.95
C ILE A 127 -8.85 -5.88 18.39
N ILE A 128 -7.96 -5.77 17.42
CA ILE A 128 -6.52 -5.56 17.65
C ILE A 128 -6.13 -4.16 17.20
N TYR A 129 -5.59 -3.36 18.11
CA TYR A 129 -5.11 -2.01 17.81
C TYR A 129 -3.58 -1.97 17.69
N VAL A 130 -3.09 -1.31 16.65
CA VAL A 130 -1.67 -0.96 16.45
C VAL A 130 -1.56 0.51 16.12
N ALA A 131 -0.46 1.17 16.49
CA ALA A 131 -0.26 2.59 16.21
C ALA A 131 1.16 2.87 15.72
N GLY A 132 1.33 3.92 14.92
CA GLY A 132 2.64 4.36 14.47
C GLY A 132 2.62 5.42 13.37
N ALA A 133 3.81 5.69 12.82
CA ALA A 133 3.95 6.52 11.63
C ALA A 133 3.37 5.82 10.39
N PHE A 134 3.78 4.57 10.12
CA PHE A 134 3.51 3.89 8.84
C PHE A 134 3.92 4.73 7.61
N ASP A 135 5.03 5.45 7.74
CA ASP A 135 5.61 6.29 6.68
C ASP A 135 6.39 5.43 5.68
N LEU A 136 6.31 5.78 4.39
CA LEU A 136 6.77 4.95 3.26
C LEU A 136 6.37 3.48 3.43
N PHE A 137 5.06 3.20 3.59
CA PHE A 137 4.56 1.87 3.94
C PHE A 137 5.24 0.72 3.16
N HIS A 138 6.04 -0.08 3.86
CA HIS A 138 6.99 -1.03 3.28
C HIS A 138 6.82 -2.45 3.85
N ILE A 139 7.60 -3.41 3.32
CA ILE A 139 7.53 -4.84 3.68
C ILE A 139 7.66 -5.09 5.20
N GLY A 140 8.50 -4.33 5.90
CA GLY A 140 8.58 -4.44 7.38
C GLY A 140 7.25 -4.17 8.11
N HIS A 141 6.43 -3.23 7.62
CA HIS A 141 5.09 -3.01 8.17
C HIS A 141 4.14 -4.15 7.80
N VAL A 142 4.25 -4.70 6.59
CA VAL A 142 3.44 -5.83 6.13
C VAL A 142 3.72 -7.07 6.98
N ASP A 143 4.99 -7.41 7.21
CA ASP A 143 5.39 -8.55 8.04
C ASP A 143 4.93 -8.37 9.49
N PHE A 144 5.05 -7.15 10.03
CA PHE A 144 4.50 -6.81 11.35
C PHE A 144 2.98 -7.01 11.40
N LEU A 145 2.23 -6.44 10.46
CA LEU A 145 0.78 -6.57 10.41
C LEU A 145 0.32 -8.00 10.18
N GLU A 146 1.08 -8.81 9.44
CA GLU A 146 0.82 -10.25 9.28
C GLU A 146 0.97 -10.98 10.63
N MET A 147 2.04 -10.70 11.37
CA MET A 147 2.23 -11.31 12.69
C MET A 147 1.15 -10.86 13.68
N VAL A 148 0.69 -9.62 13.61
CA VAL A 148 -0.45 -9.11 14.37
C VAL A 148 -1.76 -9.81 13.98
N TYR A 149 -2.00 -10.00 12.68
CA TYR A 149 -3.16 -10.70 12.16
C TYR A 149 -3.23 -12.15 12.67
N LYS A 150 -2.08 -12.81 12.82
CA LYS A 150 -1.97 -14.18 13.36
C LYS A 150 -2.21 -14.28 14.87
N GLN A 151 -2.44 -13.18 15.58
CA GLN A 151 -2.69 -13.21 17.03
C GLN A 151 -4.11 -13.67 17.41
N ALA A 152 -5.02 -13.74 16.45
CA ALA A 152 -6.40 -14.19 16.66
C ALA A 152 -6.89 -15.04 15.48
N GLU A 153 -7.91 -15.86 15.71
CA GLU A 153 -8.57 -16.63 14.65
C GLU A 153 -9.41 -15.73 13.73
N ARG A 154 -10.04 -14.70 14.31
CA ARG A 154 -10.88 -13.72 13.63
C ARG A 154 -10.41 -12.29 13.94
N PRO A 155 -9.26 -11.86 13.41
CA PRO A 155 -8.68 -10.56 13.72
C PRO A 155 -9.43 -9.42 13.01
N TYR A 156 -9.78 -8.38 13.77
CA TYR A 156 -10.19 -7.08 13.27
C TYR A 156 -9.11 -6.06 13.60
N VAL A 157 -8.25 -5.73 12.64
CA VAL A 157 -7.04 -4.92 12.88
C VAL A 157 -7.33 -3.45 12.59
N ILE A 158 -7.21 -2.63 13.64
CA ILE A 158 -7.33 -1.18 13.58
C ILE A 158 -5.92 -0.57 13.63
N VAL A 159 -5.57 0.23 12.63
CA VAL A 159 -4.28 0.90 12.55
C VAL A 159 -4.43 2.40 12.86
N GLY A 160 -3.85 2.85 13.96
CA GLY A 160 -3.74 4.25 14.32
C GLY A 160 -2.59 4.95 13.62
N LEU A 161 -2.89 5.99 12.84
CA LEU A 161 -1.90 6.83 12.18
C LEU A 161 -1.67 8.11 12.96
N HIS A 162 -0.46 8.29 13.49
CA HIS A 162 -0.08 9.54 14.16
C HIS A 162 -0.15 10.73 13.19
N PHE A 163 -0.47 11.92 13.70
CA PHE A 163 -0.41 13.18 12.94
C PHE A 163 1.01 13.48 12.43
N ASP A 164 1.10 14.19 11.30
CA ASP A 164 2.40 14.51 10.68
C ASP A 164 3.29 15.32 11.64
N GLN A 165 2.71 16.25 12.40
CA GLN A 165 3.43 17.02 13.42
C GLN A 165 3.97 16.13 14.55
N GLU A 166 3.20 15.10 14.93
CA GLU A 166 3.59 14.18 15.98
C GLU A 166 4.71 13.25 15.50
N VAL A 167 4.60 12.73 14.26
CA VAL A 167 5.68 11.97 13.63
C VAL A 167 6.96 12.80 13.54
N ASN A 168 6.87 14.05 13.10
CA ASN A 168 8.02 14.95 13.05
C ASN A 168 8.65 15.18 14.43
N ARG A 169 7.85 15.27 15.50
CA ARG A 169 8.39 15.46 16.86
C ARG A 169 9.34 14.34 17.27
N TYR A 170 8.96 13.08 17.09
CA TYR A 170 9.76 11.95 17.58
C TYR A 170 10.75 11.39 16.55
N LYS A 171 10.52 11.58 15.24
CA LYS A 171 11.47 11.19 14.18
C LYS A 171 12.42 12.31 13.76
N GLY A 172 12.02 13.57 13.93
CA GLY A 172 12.76 14.76 13.53
C GLY A 172 12.86 14.94 12.00
N LYS A 173 13.76 15.86 11.60
CA LYS A 173 14.09 16.15 10.19
C LYS A 173 12.84 16.56 9.39
N ASN A 174 12.73 16.07 8.16
CA ASN A 174 11.60 16.32 7.26
C ASN A 174 10.61 15.13 7.26
N TYR A 175 10.58 14.32 8.33
CA TYR A 175 9.60 13.25 8.45
C TYR A 175 8.23 13.79 8.91
N PRO A 176 7.11 13.15 8.52
CA PRO A 176 7.05 12.02 7.61
C PRO A 176 7.27 12.44 6.14
N ILE A 177 7.79 11.52 5.33
CA ILE A 177 7.95 11.72 3.87
C ILE A 177 6.58 11.74 3.19
N MET A 178 5.67 10.84 3.59
CA MET A 178 4.28 10.82 3.15
C MET A 178 3.38 11.50 4.19
N ASN A 179 2.48 12.37 3.73
CA ASN A 179 1.51 12.99 4.61
C ASN A 179 0.48 11.97 5.14
N ILE A 180 -0.28 12.35 6.16
CA ILE A 180 -1.25 11.44 6.79
C ILE A 180 -2.28 10.85 5.82
N HIS A 181 -2.68 11.59 4.77
CA HIS A 181 -3.65 11.12 3.79
C HIS A 181 -3.07 10.09 2.83
N GLU A 182 -1.82 10.26 2.40
CA GLU A 182 -1.07 9.29 1.61
C GLU A 182 -0.80 8.01 2.41
N ARG A 183 -0.43 8.16 3.68
CA ARG A 183 -0.25 7.03 4.62
C ARG A 183 -1.56 6.29 4.86
N THR A 184 -2.68 7.01 4.98
CA THR A 184 -4.02 6.40 5.11
C THR A 184 -4.32 5.46 3.95
N LEU A 185 -4.15 5.90 2.71
CA LEU A 185 -4.42 5.05 1.55
C LEU A 185 -3.42 3.89 1.43
N SER A 186 -2.16 4.13 1.80
CA SER A 186 -1.13 3.09 1.77
C SER A 186 -1.41 1.96 2.75
N VAL A 187 -1.87 2.30 3.96
CA VAL A 187 -2.23 1.32 5.00
C VAL A 187 -3.54 0.60 4.66
N LEU A 188 -4.57 1.31 4.17
CA LEU A 188 -5.84 0.69 3.77
C LEU A 188 -5.67 -0.30 2.59
N ALA A 189 -4.63 -0.16 1.78
CA ALA A 189 -4.33 -1.12 0.71
C ALA A 189 -3.83 -2.49 1.23
N CYS A 190 -3.43 -2.56 2.51
CA CYS A 190 -2.92 -3.79 3.11
C CYS A 190 -4.06 -4.74 3.47
N ARG A 191 -3.99 -5.99 3.01
CA ARG A 191 -5.01 -7.02 3.25
C ARG A 191 -5.26 -7.35 4.74
N TYR A 192 -4.27 -7.08 5.59
CA TYR A 192 -4.33 -7.40 7.03
C TYR A 192 -5.02 -6.31 7.84
N VAL A 193 -5.31 -5.15 7.22
CA VAL A 193 -5.92 -3.99 7.88
C VAL A 193 -7.42 -3.99 7.64
N SER A 194 -8.19 -3.81 8.72
CA SER A 194 -9.65 -3.70 8.66
C SER A 194 -10.09 -2.23 8.65
N GLU A 195 -9.47 -1.42 9.52
CA GLU A 195 -9.81 -0.01 9.71
C GLU A 195 -8.59 0.85 10.06
N VAL A 196 -8.69 2.16 9.82
CA VAL A 196 -7.62 3.13 10.10
C VAL A 196 -8.18 4.31 10.91
N VAL A 197 -7.51 4.63 12.03
CA VAL A 197 -7.75 5.86 12.78
C VAL A 197 -6.84 6.96 12.21
N ILE A 198 -7.43 7.87 11.45
CA ILE A 198 -6.72 9.00 10.84
C ILE A 198 -6.50 10.06 11.91
N GLY A 199 -5.25 10.27 12.32
CA GLY A 199 -4.91 11.25 13.35
C GLY A 199 -5.06 10.67 14.76
N ALA A 200 -4.55 9.45 14.96
CA ALA A 200 -4.52 8.81 16.25
C ALA A 200 -3.61 9.58 17.23
N PRO A 201 -3.98 9.68 18.52
CA PRO A 201 -3.11 10.22 19.55
C PRO A 201 -1.85 9.34 19.72
N TYR A 202 -0.75 9.95 20.18
CA TYR A 202 0.50 9.24 20.41
C TYR A 202 0.39 8.22 21.55
N ALA A 203 -0.13 8.65 22.70
CA ALA A 203 -0.45 7.75 23.80
C ALA A 203 -1.75 6.99 23.53
N VAL A 204 -1.73 5.68 23.81
CA VAL A 204 -2.90 4.81 23.72
C VAL A 204 -3.73 4.99 24.99
N GLY A 205 -4.61 5.99 24.97
CA GLY A 205 -5.45 6.35 26.12
C GLY A 205 -6.67 5.47 26.33
N LYS A 206 -7.25 5.56 27.54
CA LYS A 206 -8.48 4.86 27.93
C LYS A 206 -9.64 5.10 26.97
N ASP A 207 -9.84 6.35 26.54
CA ASP A 207 -10.96 6.71 25.67
C ASP A 207 -10.90 6.01 24.31
N LEU A 208 -9.69 5.86 23.75
CA LEU A 208 -9.48 5.13 22.49
C LEU A 208 -9.78 3.64 22.66
N LEU A 209 -9.24 3.03 23.72
CA LEU A 209 -9.46 1.61 24.00
C LEU A 209 -10.94 1.29 24.23
N ASP A 210 -11.65 2.14 24.98
CA ASP A 210 -13.06 1.95 25.31
C ASP A 210 -13.96 2.22 24.08
N HIS A 211 -13.63 3.24 23.28
CA HIS A 211 -14.40 3.61 22.08
C HIS A 211 -14.42 2.48 21.05
N PHE A 212 -13.24 1.92 20.74
CA PHE A 212 -13.10 0.83 19.77
C PHE A 212 -13.28 -0.57 20.38
N ARG A 213 -13.48 -0.67 21.71
CA ARG A 213 -13.57 -1.95 22.44
C ARG A 213 -12.38 -2.87 22.14
N VAL A 214 -11.18 -2.31 22.26
CA VAL A 214 -9.94 -3.00 21.90
C VAL A 214 -9.67 -4.16 22.86
N ASP A 215 -9.49 -5.36 22.30
CA ASP A 215 -9.15 -6.59 23.04
C ASP A 215 -7.63 -6.76 23.20
N LEU A 216 -6.85 -6.30 22.21
CA LEU A 216 -5.41 -6.47 22.15
C LEU A 216 -4.73 -5.23 21.57
N VAL A 217 -3.66 -4.77 22.19
CA VAL A 217 -2.77 -3.73 21.64
C VAL A 217 -1.44 -4.35 21.27
N CYS A 218 -1.03 -4.21 20.02
CA CYS A 218 0.25 -4.73 19.55
C CYS A 218 1.23 -3.61 19.17
N HIS A 219 2.51 -3.84 19.46
CA HIS A 219 3.61 -3.03 18.95
C HIS A 219 4.76 -3.93 18.50
N GLY A 220 5.52 -3.47 17.51
CA GLY A 220 6.71 -4.17 17.03
C GLY A 220 7.83 -4.21 18.08
N LYS A 221 8.96 -4.80 17.72
CA LYS A 221 10.21 -4.72 18.50
C LYS A 221 11.02 -3.43 18.26
N THR A 222 10.46 -2.47 17.52
CA THR A 222 11.08 -1.17 17.32
C THR A 222 11.11 -0.37 18.61
N GLU A 223 11.99 0.62 18.68
CA GLU A 223 12.07 1.55 19.80
C GLU A 223 10.74 2.31 19.97
N VAL A 224 10.29 2.43 21.21
CA VAL A 224 9.13 3.24 21.59
C VAL A 224 9.64 4.51 22.27
N PHE A 225 9.40 5.66 21.65
CA PHE A 225 9.79 6.93 22.25
C PHE A 225 8.81 7.31 23.37
N PRO A 226 9.29 7.91 24.48
CA PRO A 226 8.41 8.47 25.49
C PRO A 226 7.49 9.57 24.93
N ASP A 227 6.33 9.75 25.55
CA ASP A 227 5.45 10.87 25.24
C ASP A 227 6.05 12.22 25.72
N LYS A 228 5.40 13.34 25.43
CA LYS A 228 5.84 14.72 25.74
C LYS A 228 6.05 14.94 27.24
N ASP A 229 5.30 14.24 28.07
CA ASP A 229 5.41 14.22 29.52
C ASP A 229 6.37 13.14 30.05
N THR A 230 7.15 12.51 29.17
CA THR A 230 8.07 11.40 29.43
C THR A 230 7.41 10.08 29.84
N SER A 231 6.07 9.99 29.75
CA SER A 231 5.34 8.77 30.05
C SER A 231 5.50 7.71 28.94
N ASP A 232 5.25 6.46 29.30
CA ASP A 232 5.16 5.36 28.34
C ASP A 232 3.82 5.44 27.58
N PRO A 233 3.82 5.63 26.25
CA PRO A 233 2.58 5.75 25.47
C PRO A 233 1.70 4.49 25.52
N TYR A 234 2.25 3.34 25.96
CA TYR A 234 1.53 2.09 26.17
C TYR A 234 1.24 1.77 27.64
N ALA A 235 1.38 2.73 28.55
CA ALA A 235 1.15 2.50 29.98
C ALA A 235 -0.26 1.96 30.29
N GLU A 236 -1.29 2.53 29.66
CA GLU A 236 -2.70 2.12 29.87
C GLU A 236 -2.98 0.70 29.36
N PRO A 237 -2.65 0.30 28.11
CA PRO A 237 -2.86 -1.08 27.68
C PRO A 237 -2.00 -2.10 28.45
N LYS A 238 -0.79 -1.72 28.91
CA LYS A 238 0.02 -2.56 29.81
C LYS A 238 -0.66 -2.76 31.15
N LYS A 239 -1.20 -1.70 31.75
CA LYS A 239 -1.96 -1.75 33.01
C LYS A 239 -3.20 -2.65 32.90
N ARG A 240 -3.86 -2.67 31.74
CA ARG A 240 -5.01 -3.55 31.47
C ARG A 240 -4.63 -4.99 31.13
N GLY A 241 -3.34 -5.29 30.94
CA GLY A 241 -2.89 -6.62 30.55
C GLY A 241 -3.18 -6.99 29.10
N VAL A 242 -3.49 -6.01 28.24
CA VAL A 242 -3.84 -6.21 26.82
C VAL A 242 -2.72 -5.83 25.86
N PHE A 243 -1.55 -5.42 26.36
CA PHE A 243 -0.40 -5.08 25.52
C PHE A 243 0.43 -6.32 25.17
N LYS A 244 0.79 -6.45 23.89
CA LYS A 244 1.65 -7.53 23.38
C LYS A 244 2.72 -7.00 22.42
N ALA A 245 3.98 -7.32 22.71
CA ALA A 245 5.07 -7.08 21.77
C ALA A 245 5.11 -8.20 20.72
N VAL A 246 5.22 -7.83 19.44
CA VAL A 246 5.24 -8.75 18.30
C VAL A 246 6.54 -8.57 17.53
N ASP A 247 7.19 -9.69 17.18
CA ASP A 247 8.40 -9.70 16.35
C ASP A 247 8.01 -9.93 14.90
N SER A 248 8.30 -8.98 14.01
CA SER A 248 8.12 -9.14 12.57
C SER A 248 9.26 -9.94 11.92
N ALA A 249 10.35 -10.23 12.64
CA ALA A 249 11.61 -10.76 12.11
C ALA A 249 12.21 -9.91 10.97
N ASN A 250 11.74 -8.67 10.82
CA ASN A 250 12.17 -7.73 9.79
C ASN A 250 12.67 -6.45 10.46
N ASN A 251 13.90 -6.05 10.12
CA ASN A 251 14.57 -4.87 10.66
C ASN A 251 14.52 -3.65 9.74
N LEU A 252 13.84 -3.74 8.58
CA LEU A 252 13.73 -2.63 7.64
C LEU A 252 12.88 -1.50 8.23
N THR A 253 13.47 -0.30 8.29
CA THR A 253 12.81 0.92 8.71
C THR A 253 12.70 1.94 7.57
N THR A 254 11.84 2.95 7.76
CA THR A 254 11.76 4.11 6.86
C THR A 254 13.13 4.78 6.68
N ASP A 255 13.93 4.86 7.75
CA ASP A 255 15.28 5.42 7.69
C ASP A 255 16.20 4.60 6.79
N ASP A 256 16.15 3.27 6.85
CA ASP A 256 16.93 2.38 5.97
C ASP A 256 16.56 2.57 4.50
N ILE A 257 15.26 2.73 4.21
CA ILE A 257 14.76 2.99 2.85
C ILE A 257 15.29 4.32 2.34
N VAL A 258 15.22 5.37 3.15
CA VAL A 258 15.75 6.69 2.78
C VAL A 258 17.26 6.60 2.51
N GLN A 259 18.02 5.90 3.36
CA GLN A 259 19.46 5.69 3.13
C GLN A 259 19.73 4.92 1.83
N ARG A 260 18.94 3.88 1.51
CA ARG A 260 19.05 3.13 0.25
C ARG A 260 18.81 4.02 -0.97
N ILE A 261 17.77 4.86 -0.92
CA ILE A 261 17.46 5.80 -2.01
C ILE A 261 18.60 6.79 -2.22
N ILE A 262 19.13 7.38 -1.13
CA ILE A 262 20.24 8.33 -1.20
C ILE A 262 21.50 7.66 -1.76
N ALA A 263 21.85 6.47 -1.27
CA ALA A 263 23.01 5.73 -1.75
C ALA A 263 22.91 5.41 -3.24
N ASN A 264 21.74 4.95 -3.71
CA ASN A 264 21.50 4.65 -5.12
C ASN A 264 21.58 5.91 -5.99
N ARG A 265 21.04 7.05 -5.52
CA ARG A 265 21.14 8.34 -6.20
C ARG A 265 22.60 8.77 -6.37
N LEU A 266 23.39 8.72 -5.30
CA LEU A 266 24.82 9.10 -5.37
C LEU A 266 25.61 8.18 -6.32
N GLN A 267 25.31 6.88 -6.33
CA GLN A 267 25.92 5.95 -7.29
C GLN A 267 25.51 6.23 -8.73
N PHE A 268 24.24 6.58 -8.96
CA PHE A 268 23.76 6.97 -10.29
C PHE A 268 24.45 8.24 -10.78
N GLU A 269 24.49 9.30 -9.95
CA GLU A 269 25.18 10.56 -10.26
C GLU A 269 26.67 10.31 -10.59
N ALA A 270 27.37 9.50 -9.81
CA ALA A 270 28.76 9.15 -10.06
C ALA A 270 28.97 8.33 -11.35
N ARG A 271 28.04 7.42 -11.70
CA ARG A 271 28.09 6.67 -12.96
C ARG A 271 27.84 7.58 -14.16
N ASN A 272 26.87 8.48 -14.06
CA ASN A 272 26.53 9.40 -15.13
C ASN A 272 27.67 10.39 -15.39
N GLN A 273 28.26 10.97 -14.35
CA GLN A 273 29.45 11.82 -14.47
C GLN A 273 30.63 11.10 -15.14
N LYS A 274 30.85 9.81 -14.84
CA LYS A 274 31.89 9.01 -15.52
C LYS A 274 31.58 8.76 -16.99
N LYS A 275 30.29 8.59 -17.35
CA LYS A 275 29.86 8.40 -18.74
C LYS A 275 30.02 9.71 -19.52
N GLU A 276 29.55 10.83 -18.98
CA GLU A 276 29.70 12.17 -19.56
C GLU A 276 31.17 12.55 -19.75
N ALA A 277 32.03 12.29 -18.75
CA ALA A 277 33.46 12.53 -18.86
C ALA A 277 34.13 11.70 -19.97
N LYS A 278 33.71 10.44 -20.14
CA LYS A 278 34.20 9.58 -21.25
C LYS A 278 33.71 10.10 -22.59
N GLU A 279 32.44 10.49 -22.71
CA GLU A 279 31.88 11.04 -23.95
C GLU A 279 32.57 12.35 -24.34
N MET A 280 32.78 13.27 -23.40
CA MET A 280 33.55 14.50 -23.66
C MET A 280 35.00 14.22 -24.07
N ALA A 281 35.68 13.27 -23.42
CA ALA A 281 37.04 12.89 -23.79
C ALA A 281 37.13 12.32 -25.21
N VAL A 282 36.14 11.54 -25.65
CA VAL A 282 36.05 11.02 -27.03
C VAL A 282 35.85 12.17 -28.02
N ILE A 283 34.96 13.12 -27.72
CA ILE A 283 34.71 14.30 -28.58
C ILE A 283 35.97 15.16 -28.70
N GLU A 284 36.67 15.41 -27.59
CA GLU A 284 37.93 16.17 -27.61
C GLU A 284 39.03 15.45 -28.41
N ALA A 285 39.13 14.13 -28.29
CA ALA A 285 40.08 13.33 -29.05
C ALA A 285 39.78 13.38 -30.57
N MET A 286 38.50 13.30 -30.95
CA MET A 286 38.07 13.45 -32.36
C MET A 286 38.44 14.83 -32.91
N LYS A 287 38.13 15.91 -32.17
CA LYS A 287 38.46 17.28 -32.58
C LYS A 287 39.97 17.51 -32.73
N ARG A 288 40.79 16.97 -31.83
CA ARG A 288 42.26 17.03 -31.96
C ARG A 288 42.75 16.30 -33.20
N THR A 289 42.20 15.12 -33.47
CA THR A 289 42.55 14.35 -34.67
C THR A 289 42.17 15.09 -35.96
N GLU A 290 41.02 15.76 -35.98
CA GLU A 290 40.58 16.60 -37.11
C GLU A 290 41.47 17.84 -37.30
N GLN A 291 41.87 18.49 -36.20
CA GLN A 291 42.81 19.62 -36.25
C GLN A 291 44.19 19.19 -36.78
N ASP A 292 44.76 18.11 -36.26
CA ASP A 292 46.06 17.59 -36.69
C ASP A 292 46.05 17.18 -38.19
N GLN A 293 44.94 16.61 -38.67
CA GLN A 293 44.76 16.29 -40.09
C GLN A 293 44.66 17.55 -40.98
N SER A 294 44.03 18.61 -40.49
CA SER A 294 43.93 19.89 -41.21
C SER A 294 45.25 20.65 -41.27
N GLU A 295 46.07 20.58 -40.22
CA GLU A 295 47.38 21.24 -40.17
C GLU A 295 48.46 20.47 -40.96
N GLY A 296 48.39 19.13 -40.96
CA GLY A 296 49.29 18.28 -41.77
C GLY A 296 49.09 18.44 -43.28
N ALA A 297 47.88 18.82 -43.73
CA ALA A 297 47.59 19.11 -45.13
C ALA A 297 48.07 20.51 -45.60
N ALA A 298 48.48 21.38 -44.67
CA ALA A 298 48.86 22.76 -44.96
C ALA A 298 50.39 22.99 -45.11
N GLN A 299 51.23 21.97 -44.98
CA GLN A 299 52.67 22.10 -45.25
C GLN A 299 52.96 22.01 -46.76
N PRO A 300 53.51 23.07 -47.39
CA PRO A 300 53.67 23.13 -48.83
C PRO A 300 54.83 22.26 -49.32
N ALA A 301 54.59 21.53 -50.41
CA ALA A 301 55.65 20.87 -51.17
C ALA A 301 56.61 21.94 -51.73
N HIS A 302 57.85 21.90 -51.28
CA HIS A 302 58.98 22.71 -51.78
C HIS A 302 59.59 22.09 -53.04
#